data_AF-A0A218V726-F1
#
_entry.id   AF-A0A218V726-F1
#
_cell.length_a   1.000
_cell.length_b   1.000
_cell.length_c   1.000
_cell.angle_alpha   90.00
_cell.angle_beta   90.00
_cell.angle_gamma   90.00
#
_symmetry.space_group_name_H-M   'P 1'
#
loop_
_entity.id
_entity.type
_entity.pdbx_description
1 polymer ?
#
loop_
_entity_poly.entity_id
_entity_poly.type
_entity_poly.pdbx_seq_one_letter_code
_entity_poly.pdbx_strand_id
1 'polypeptide(L)'
;MELRILSCLLLHSLKLIVTPGRGFGNLPICMAKTHLSLSHQPERKGVPTGFILPISDVRASIGAGFIYPLVGTMSTMPGLPTRPCFYDIDLDPITEQVKGLF
;
A
#
# COMPACT_ATOMS: atom_id res chain seq x y z
N MET A 1 2.28 21.33 -15.69
CA MET A 1 3.75 21.26 -15.48
C MET A 1 4.16 20.31 -14.34
N GLU A 2 3.25 19.78 -13.51
CA GLU A 2 3.59 18.90 -12.36
C GLU A 2 3.96 17.45 -12.71
N LEU A 3 3.48 16.90 -13.83
CA LEU A 3 3.69 15.48 -14.17
C LEU A 3 5.16 15.11 -14.52
N ARG A 4 5.99 16.07 -14.94
CA ARG A 4 7.43 15.81 -15.24
C ARG A 4 8.32 15.80 -14.00
N ILE A 5 7.90 16.42 -12.90
CA ILE A 5 8.70 16.50 -11.66
C ILE A 5 8.58 15.17 -10.88
N LEU A 6 7.37 14.59 -10.84
CA LEU A 6 7.10 13.27 -10.23
C LEU A 6 7.87 12.13 -10.91
N SER A 7 7.96 12.10 -12.25
CA SER A 7 8.75 11.07 -12.94
C SER A 7 10.24 11.15 -12.61
N CYS A 8 10.77 12.35 -12.37
CA CYS A 8 12.18 12.55 -12.08
C CYS A 8 12.55 12.09 -10.66
N LEU A 9 11.72 12.39 -9.66
CA LEU A 9 11.89 11.91 -8.28
C LEU A 9 11.81 10.38 -8.19
N LEU A 10 10.82 9.77 -8.86
CA LEU A 10 10.67 8.32 -8.94
C LEU A 10 11.86 7.63 -9.62
N LEU A 11 12.36 8.20 -10.72
CA LEU A 11 13.55 7.67 -11.39
C LEU A 11 14.79 7.79 -10.52
N HIS A 12 14.90 8.85 -9.70
CA HIS A 12 16.01 9.04 -8.78
C HIS A 12 15.97 8.05 -7.61
N SER A 13 14.81 7.86 -6.98
CA SER A 13 14.63 6.89 -5.90
C SER A 13 14.77 5.45 -6.40
N LEU A 14 14.24 5.11 -7.58
CA LEU A 14 14.47 3.80 -8.21
C LEU A 14 15.95 3.57 -8.55
N LYS A 15 16.67 4.58 -9.07
CA LYS A 15 18.12 4.47 -9.32
C LYS A 15 18.91 4.23 -8.04
N LEU A 16 18.58 4.91 -6.95
CA LEU A 16 19.26 4.72 -5.67
C LEU A 16 19.11 3.29 -5.13
N ILE A 17 17.99 2.62 -5.43
CA ILE A 17 17.68 1.27 -4.98
C ILE A 17 18.33 0.21 -5.89
N VAL A 18 18.29 0.41 -7.21
CA VAL A 18 18.75 -0.59 -8.19
C VAL A 18 20.28 -0.60 -8.39
N THR A 19 20.99 0.48 -8.04
CA THR A 19 22.44 0.55 -8.31
C THR A 19 23.25 -0.20 -7.23
N PRO A 20 23.97 -1.29 -7.56
CA PRO A 20 24.88 -1.93 -6.61
C PRO A 20 25.98 -0.95 -6.21
N GLY A 21 26.07 -0.64 -4.91
CA GLY A 21 27.05 0.32 -4.35
C GLY A 21 26.45 1.52 -3.62
N ARG A 22 25.14 1.79 -3.74
CA ARG A 22 24.44 2.85 -2.98
C ARG A 22 23.59 2.28 -1.84
N GLY A 23 24.18 1.56 -0.89
CA GLY A 23 23.65 1.24 0.45
C GLY A 23 22.32 0.45 0.59
N PHE A 24 21.43 0.48 -0.40
CA PHE A 24 20.05 -0.01 -0.31
C PHE A 24 19.74 -1.16 -1.27
N GLY A 25 20.66 -1.51 -2.18
CA GLY A 25 20.43 -2.54 -3.19
C GLY A 25 20.37 -3.98 -2.67
N ASN A 26 20.82 -4.22 -1.43
CA ASN A 26 20.77 -5.56 -0.80
C ASN A 26 19.51 -5.79 0.04
N LEU A 27 18.59 -4.81 0.15
CA LEU A 27 17.37 -5.00 0.93
C LEU A 27 16.30 -5.74 0.12
N PRO A 28 15.57 -6.69 0.73
CA PRO A 28 14.42 -7.32 0.10
C PRO A 28 13.35 -6.31 -0.32
N ILE A 29 12.70 -6.59 -1.45
CA ILE A 29 11.62 -5.77 -2.02
C ILE A 29 10.26 -6.40 -1.66
N CYS A 30 9.42 -5.65 -0.96
CA CYS A 30 8.04 -6.02 -0.63
C CYS A 30 7.07 -5.20 -1.49
N MET A 31 6.49 -5.82 -2.52
CA MET A 31 5.60 -5.12 -3.45
C MET A 31 4.24 -4.79 -2.80
N ALA A 32 3.92 -3.51 -2.65
CA ALA A 32 2.63 -3.05 -2.15
C ALA A 32 1.67 -2.84 -3.33
N LYS A 33 0.86 -3.85 -3.65
CA LYS A 33 -0.14 -3.85 -4.73
C LYS A 33 -1.54 -4.19 -4.25
N THR A 34 -2.55 -3.96 -5.08
CA THR A 34 -3.91 -4.46 -4.83
C THR A 34 -3.92 -5.98 -4.63
N HIS A 35 -4.64 -6.45 -3.62
CA HIS A 35 -4.81 -7.88 -3.31
C HIS A 35 -5.83 -8.55 -4.24
N LEU A 36 -6.62 -7.76 -4.97
CA LEU A 36 -7.73 -8.26 -5.80
C LEU A 36 -7.27 -8.76 -7.18
N SER A 37 -6.06 -8.41 -7.61
CA SER A 37 -5.52 -8.77 -8.92
C SER A 37 -4.02 -9.06 -8.88
N LEU A 38 -3.55 -9.81 -9.87
CA LEU A 38 -2.12 -9.91 -10.20
C LEU A 38 -1.57 -8.60 -10.80
N SER A 39 -2.44 -7.81 -11.44
CA SER A 39 -2.11 -6.50 -12.01
C SER A 39 -2.27 -5.35 -11.00
N HIS A 40 -2.09 -4.12 -11.47
CA HIS A 40 -2.38 -2.91 -10.69
C HIS A 40 -3.90 -2.60 -10.62
N GLN A 41 -4.69 -3.14 -11.56
CA GLN A 41 -6.11 -2.85 -11.69
C GLN A 41 -6.94 -3.93 -10.98
N PRO A 42 -7.79 -3.58 -9.99
CA PRO A 42 -8.58 -4.55 -9.23
C PRO A 42 -9.64 -5.26 -10.09
N GLU A 43 -10.04 -4.68 -11.22
CA GLU A 43 -11.06 -5.24 -12.13
C GLU A 43 -10.54 -6.41 -12.96
N ARG A 44 -9.22 -6.49 -13.19
CA ARG A 44 -8.59 -7.53 -14.03
C ARG A 44 -8.40 -8.81 -13.22
N LYS A 45 -9.44 -9.63 -13.15
CA LYS A 45 -9.44 -10.93 -12.48
C LYS A 45 -8.84 -12.04 -13.37
N GLY A 46 -8.37 -13.13 -12.74
CA GLY A 46 -7.74 -14.25 -13.45
C GLY A 46 -6.23 -14.07 -13.63
N VAL A 47 -5.70 -14.44 -14.80
CA VAL A 47 -4.27 -14.34 -15.15
C VAL A 47 -4.07 -13.26 -16.22
N PRO A 48 -4.05 -11.97 -15.85
CA PRO A 48 -3.75 -10.91 -16.81
C PRO A 48 -2.31 -11.08 -17.34
N THR A 49 -2.14 -11.05 -18.65
CA THR A 49 -0.83 -11.08 -19.33
C THR A 49 -0.52 -9.73 -19.97
N GLY A 50 0.77 -9.41 -20.16
CA GLY A 50 1.19 -8.20 -20.90
C GLY A 50 0.85 -6.85 -20.24
N PHE A 51 0.71 -6.80 -18.91
CA PHE A 51 0.40 -5.56 -18.20
C PHE A 51 1.66 -4.86 -17.70
N ILE A 52 1.65 -3.53 -17.78
CA ILE A 52 2.69 -2.67 -17.20
C ILE A 52 2.28 -2.36 -15.75
N LEU A 53 3.20 -2.53 -14.81
CA LEU A 53 3.01 -2.15 -13.40
C LEU A 53 3.46 -0.69 -13.21
N PRO A 54 2.54 0.28 -13.06
CA PRO A 54 2.91 1.64 -12.69
C PRO A 54 3.35 1.67 -11.23
N ILE A 55 4.58 2.12 -10.98
CA ILE A 55 5.10 2.39 -9.64
C ILE A 55 4.87 3.87 -9.35
N SER A 56 4.09 4.16 -8.31
CA SER A 56 3.68 5.52 -7.94
C SER A 56 4.62 6.17 -6.93
N ASP A 57 5.19 5.39 -6.02
CA ASP A 57 6.16 5.84 -5.03
C ASP A 57 7.01 4.66 -4.54
N VAL A 58 8.19 4.91 -3.99
CA VAL A 58 9.04 3.87 -3.40
C VAL A 58 9.55 4.31 -2.05
N ARG A 59 9.25 3.52 -1.02
CA ARG A 59 9.61 3.83 0.36
C ARG A 59 10.52 2.76 0.93
N ALA A 60 11.50 3.17 1.73
CA ALA A 60 12.43 2.28 2.39
C ALA A 60 12.14 2.25 3.90
N SER A 61 11.81 1.08 4.42
CA SER A 61 11.70 0.83 5.86
C SER A 61 13.03 0.31 6.37
N ILE A 62 13.97 1.23 6.63
CA ILE A 62 15.36 0.89 7.01
C ILE A 62 15.39 0.06 8.31
N GLY A 63 14.55 0.39 9.29
CA GLY A 63 14.49 -0.35 10.56
C GLY A 63 13.94 -1.78 10.43
N ALA A 64 13.07 -2.02 9.44
CA ALA A 64 12.53 -3.35 9.16
C ALA A 64 13.32 -4.11 8.09
N GLY A 65 14.33 -3.47 7.48
CA GLY A 65 15.20 -4.09 6.50
C GLY A 65 14.53 -4.39 5.16
N PHE A 66 13.50 -3.66 4.74
CA PHE A 66 12.90 -3.85 3.41
C PHE A 66 12.53 -2.54 2.70
N ILE A 67 12.39 -2.65 1.38
CA ILE A 67 11.93 -1.57 0.49
C ILE A 67 10.58 -1.96 -0.07
N TYR A 68 9.63 -1.04 -0.11
CA TYR A 68 8.31 -1.31 -0.66
C TYR A 68 7.88 -0.25 -1.69
N PRO A 69 7.80 -0.62 -2.98
CA PRO A 69 7.19 0.21 -3.99
C PRO A 69 5.66 0.16 -3.86
N LEU A 70 5.04 1.33 -3.90
CA LEU A 70 3.60 1.52 -3.95
C LEU A 70 3.15 1.46 -5.41
N VAL A 71 2.32 0.46 -5.71
CA VAL A 71 1.74 0.24 -7.03
C VAL A 71 0.32 0.80 -7.03
N GLY A 72 0.13 1.90 -7.74
CA GLY A 72 -1.16 2.58 -7.84
C GLY A 72 -1.60 3.26 -6.54
N THR A 73 -2.92 3.48 -6.40
CA THR A 73 -3.52 4.15 -5.24
C THR A 73 -3.77 3.15 -4.12
N MET A 74 -2.79 2.99 -3.24
CA MET A 74 -2.89 2.21 -2.00
C MET A 74 -3.25 3.15 -0.84
N SER A 75 -4.36 2.90 -0.16
CA SER A 75 -4.69 3.66 1.06
C SER A 75 -3.96 3.04 2.25
N THR A 76 -3.13 3.84 2.91
CA THR A 76 -2.47 3.46 4.17
C THR A 76 -3.31 3.80 5.39
N MET A 77 -4.39 4.57 5.22
CA MET A 77 -5.28 4.99 6.29
C MET A 77 -6.73 4.73 5.86
N PRO A 78 -7.35 3.63 6.30
CA PRO A 78 -8.76 3.38 6.02
C PRO A 78 -9.61 4.43 6.73
N GLY A 79 -10.60 4.98 6.02
CA GLY A 79 -11.59 5.86 6.60
C GLY A 79 -12.72 5.09 7.29
N LEU A 80 -13.55 5.81 8.05
CA LEU A 80 -14.79 5.26 8.59
C LEU A 80 -15.87 5.16 7.50
N PRO A 81 -16.74 4.14 7.54
CA PRO A 81 -17.89 4.04 6.65
C PRO A 81 -18.98 5.06 7.02
N THR A 82 -19.96 5.27 6.14
CA THR A 82 -21.08 6.21 6.36
C THR A 82 -21.86 5.91 7.66
N ARG A 83 -22.00 4.64 8.02
CA ARG A 83 -22.48 4.20 9.34
C ARG A 83 -21.35 3.46 10.06
N PRO A 84 -20.57 4.14 10.91
CA PRO A 84 -19.55 3.50 11.75
C PRO A 84 -20.15 2.55 12.79
N CYS A 85 -19.43 1.47 13.12
CA CYS A 85 -19.89 0.47 14.09
C CYS A 85 -20.05 1.01 15.52
N PHE A 86 -19.44 2.15 15.88
CA PHE A 86 -19.58 2.71 17.24
C PHE A 86 -21.02 3.12 17.60
N TYR A 87 -21.90 3.30 16.62
CA TYR A 87 -23.32 3.57 16.88
C TYR A 87 -24.05 2.38 17.51
N ASP A 88 -23.58 1.17 17.24
CA ASP A 88 -24.20 -0.08 17.67
C ASP A 88 -23.40 -0.75 18.81
N ILE A 89 -22.25 -0.17 19.19
CA ILE A 89 -21.42 -0.64 20.31
C ILE A 89 -21.97 -0.05 21.61
N ASP A 90 -22.36 -0.92 22.53
CA ASP A 90 -22.83 -0.54 23.86
C ASP A 90 -22.42 -1.55 24.93
N LEU A 91 -22.43 -1.15 26.19
CA LEU A 91 -22.13 -1.97 27.35
C LEU A 91 -23.37 -2.09 28.22
N ASP A 92 -23.83 -3.33 28.43
CA ASP A 92 -24.94 -3.58 29.33
C ASP A 92 -24.47 -3.44 30.79
N PRO A 93 -24.99 -2.48 31.58
CA PRO A 93 -24.48 -2.20 32.93
C PRO A 93 -24.83 -3.26 33.97
N ILE A 94 -25.70 -4.22 33.65
CA ILE A 94 -26.14 -5.28 34.57
C ILE A 94 -25.45 -6.59 34.24
N THR A 95 -25.41 -6.93 32.95
CA THR A 95 -24.81 -8.19 32.49
C THR A 95 -23.32 -8.05 32.17
N GLU A 96 -22.80 -6.82 32.15
CA GLU A 96 -21.42 -6.46 31.77
C GLU A 96 -21.04 -6.94 30.35
N GLN A 97 -22.05 -7.24 29.52
CA GLN A 97 -21.85 -7.74 28.17
C GLN A 97 -21.69 -6.61 27.17
N VAL A 98 -20.70 -6.76 26.29
CA VAL A 98 -20.44 -5.87 25.17
C VAL A 98 -21.32 -6.26 23.99
N LYS A 99 -22.15 -5.33 23.52
CA LYS A 99 -23.01 -5.49 22.34
C LYS A 99 -22.35 -4.81 21.13
N GLY A 100 -22.51 -5.37 19.94
CA GLY A 100 -22.09 -4.75 18.67
C GLY A 100 -20.59 -4.74 18.37
N LEU A 101 -19.76 -5.44 19.16
CA LEU A 101 -18.31 -5.53 18.93
C LEU A 101 -17.91 -6.61 17.90
N PHE A 102 -18.81 -7.58 17.65
CA PHE A 102 -18.67 -8.68 16.68
C PHE A 102 -20.06 -9.18 16.24
#